data_AF-A0A9X1NWT2-F1
#
_entry.id   AF-A0A9X1NWT2-F1
#
_cell.length_a   1.000
_cell.length_b   1.000
_cell.length_c   1.000
_cell.angle_alpha   90.00
_cell.angle_beta   90.00
_cell.angle_gamma   90.00
#
_symmetry.space_group_name_H-M   'P 1'
#
loop_
_entity.id
_entity.type
_entity.pdbx_description
1 polymer ?
#
loop_
_entity_poly.entity_id
_entity_poly.type
_entity_poly.pdbx_seq_one_letter_code
_entity_poly.pdbx_strand_id
1 'polypeptide(L)'
;MRSAYREMAVSAKARWLCAVRPVLISCAILAASCAASHAQAEDGAAPESGIGRAAPRLVDNALPAGASGVTPVPAQPVTPASVRRPPEASVAEKVDGARPVAGRTGFVLGLSWLPAFCEAKGKRPECVGQDAQRADAGQLTLAGLWPVRNSFCKVPETLQAEDRRRDWLSLPPVPLSAEVATRLATSMPGTASGLDRHTWLRSGSCQVLDPDAYFSLQIRLLEAVNTSAVGALFRNRIGGDVTEADVKAAFDASFAAGAGDRIRLQCRQVGNRVLVTGLTIGLSAAMEETSDLATLIHAAAPTTSRCSGGVVDAAGRARPERPSVVGQRAPAAEKGTTTLVDSREE
;
A
#
# COMPACT_ATOMS: atom_id res chain seq x y z
N MET A 1 23.90 33.40 49.40
CA MET A 1 22.91 34.22 50.13
C MET A 1 21.56 33.54 50.00
N ARG A 2 21.10 32.92 51.09
CA ARG A 2 19.78 32.30 51.24
C ARG A 2 18.83 33.35 51.82
N SER A 3 17.68 33.52 51.20
CA SER A 3 16.43 34.11 51.72
C SER A 3 15.62 34.48 50.49
N ALA A 4 14.30 34.37 50.43
CA ALA A 4 13.27 33.77 51.25
C ALA A 4 12.01 33.99 50.40
N TYR A 5 11.10 33.03 50.28
CA TYR A 5 9.66 33.27 50.32
C TYR A 5 8.96 31.92 50.17
N ARG A 6 8.67 31.35 51.33
CA ARG A 6 7.77 30.22 51.55
C ARG A 6 6.46 30.79 52.11
N GLU A 7 5.39 30.09 51.77
CA GLU A 7 4.12 29.97 52.51
C GLU A 7 3.14 31.15 52.41
N MET A 8 1.99 30.87 51.78
CA MET A 8 0.68 30.95 52.43
C MET A 8 -0.30 30.02 51.70
N ALA A 9 -0.69 28.93 52.38
CA ALA A 9 -1.81 28.08 52.02
C ALA A 9 -2.75 28.02 53.24
N VAL A 10 -3.93 28.63 53.17
CA VAL A 10 -5.08 28.32 54.05
C VAL A 10 -6.39 28.53 53.30
N SER A 11 -7.13 27.42 53.18
CA SER A 11 -8.59 27.22 53.14
C SER A 11 -9.53 28.34 52.69
N ALA A 12 -10.31 28.05 51.64
CA ALA A 12 -11.74 28.35 51.61
C ALA A 12 -12.51 27.30 50.77
N LYS A 13 -13.18 26.37 51.47
CA LYS A 13 -14.24 25.51 50.92
C LYS A 13 -15.51 26.37 50.79
N ALA A 14 -16.11 26.44 49.60
CA ALA A 14 -17.50 26.87 49.46
C ALA A 14 -18.20 26.11 48.32
N ARG A 15 -19.30 25.48 48.71
CA ARG A 15 -20.25 24.64 47.96
C ARG A 15 -20.83 25.37 46.75
N TRP A 16 -20.87 24.71 45.59
CA TRP A 16 -21.90 24.93 44.56
C TRP A 16 -22.30 23.57 43.97
N LEU A 17 -23.34 22.98 44.56
CA LEU A 17 -24.18 21.93 43.98
C LEU A 17 -25.53 22.58 43.72
N CYS A 18 -26.02 22.48 42.49
CA CYS A 18 -27.43 22.32 42.09
C CYS A 18 -27.65 22.85 40.66
N ALA A 19 -28.02 21.94 39.74
CA ALA A 19 -29.21 22.01 38.89
C ALA A 19 -28.99 21.25 37.56
N VAL A 20 -29.08 19.93 37.62
CA VAL A 20 -29.40 19.10 36.44
C VAL A 20 -30.93 18.99 36.42
N ARG A 21 -31.56 19.53 35.37
CA ARG A 21 -32.98 19.32 35.07
C ARG A 21 -33.12 18.14 34.10
N PRO A 22 -33.94 17.12 34.38
CA PRO A 22 -34.36 16.14 33.39
C PRO A 22 -35.59 16.66 32.64
N VAL A 23 -35.55 16.62 31.31
CA VAL A 23 -36.72 16.85 30.46
C VAL A 23 -37.44 15.51 30.31
N LEU A 24 -38.58 15.38 30.98
CA LEU A 24 -39.59 14.35 30.72
C LEU A 24 -40.52 14.88 29.64
N ILE A 25 -40.58 14.19 28.50
CA ILE A 25 -41.67 14.36 27.52
C ILE A 25 -42.33 13.00 27.36
N SER A 26 -43.55 12.89 27.89
CA SER A 26 -44.55 11.89 27.54
C SER A 26 -45.61 12.60 26.71
N CYS A 27 -45.86 12.14 25.48
CA CYS A 27 -47.16 12.29 24.84
C CYS A 27 -47.38 11.22 23.76
N ALA A 28 -48.31 10.33 24.06
CA ALA A 28 -49.36 9.77 23.22
C ALA A 28 -49.13 9.51 21.70
N ILE A 29 -49.19 8.22 21.37
CA ILE A 29 -50.16 7.59 20.46
C ILE A 29 -50.52 8.37 19.17
N LEU A 30 -50.00 7.88 18.05
CA LEU A 30 -50.71 7.84 16.76
C LEU A 30 -50.47 6.48 16.12
N ALA A 31 -51.54 5.69 16.01
CA ALA A 31 -51.60 4.47 15.25
C ALA A 31 -51.68 4.80 13.75
N ALA A 32 -50.84 4.19 12.93
CA ALA A 32 -51.02 4.13 11.49
C ALA A 32 -50.43 2.83 10.92
N SER A 33 -51.35 1.98 10.50
CA SER A 33 -51.31 0.84 9.59
C SER A 33 -50.01 0.55 8.83
N CYS A 34 -49.57 -0.72 8.85
CA CYS A 34 -48.99 -1.34 7.67
C CYS A 34 -49.39 -2.82 7.61
N ALA A 35 -50.08 -3.17 6.52
CA ALA A 35 -50.59 -4.49 6.22
C ALA A 35 -49.45 -5.46 5.89
N ALA A 36 -49.59 -6.69 6.38
CA ALA A 36 -48.78 -7.82 5.97
C ALA A 36 -49.08 -8.14 4.49
N SER A 37 -48.02 -8.23 3.68
CA SER A 37 -48.08 -8.95 2.40
C SER A 37 -47.16 -10.16 2.52
N HIS A 38 -47.78 -11.32 2.73
CA HIS A 38 -47.20 -12.61 2.44
C HIS A 38 -47.12 -12.75 0.92
N ALA A 39 -45.91 -12.91 0.37
CA ALA A 39 -45.72 -13.41 -0.98
C ALA A 39 -45.13 -14.82 -0.87
N GLN A 40 -45.91 -15.79 -1.31
CA GLN A 40 -45.53 -17.20 -1.42
C GLN A 40 -44.55 -17.37 -2.58
N ALA A 41 -43.47 -18.11 -2.33
CA ALA A 41 -42.61 -18.67 -3.35
C ALA A 41 -43.25 -19.98 -3.83
N GLU A 42 -43.50 -20.08 -5.13
CA GLU A 42 -43.86 -21.32 -5.82
C GLU A 42 -42.67 -21.71 -6.70
N ASP A 43 -42.11 -22.89 -6.43
CA ASP A 43 -41.13 -23.58 -7.26
C ASP A 43 -41.81 -24.06 -8.56
N GLY A 44 -41.37 -23.51 -9.69
CA GLY A 44 -41.80 -23.89 -11.03
C GLY A 44 -40.65 -24.46 -11.84
N ALA A 45 -40.78 -25.74 -12.19
CA ALA A 45 -39.82 -26.59 -12.88
C ALA A 45 -39.33 -26.08 -14.26
N ALA A 46 -38.13 -26.56 -14.63
CA ALA A 46 -37.56 -26.50 -15.98
C ALA A 46 -38.42 -27.23 -17.03
N PRO A 47 -38.19 -26.94 -18.32
CA PRO A 47 -37.78 -28.02 -19.21
C PRO A 47 -36.66 -27.66 -20.20
N GLU A 48 -36.12 -28.74 -20.77
CA GLU A 48 -34.96 -28.84 -21.66
C GLU A 48 -35.15 -28.38 -23.11
N SER A 49 -33.99 -28.12 -23.75
CA SER A 49 -33.60 -28.46 -25.12
C SER A 49 -34.21 -27.71 -26.32
N GLY A 50 -33.33 -27.36 -27.29
CA GLY A 50 -33.76 -26.82 -28.58
C GLY A 50 -32.62 -26.32 -29.47
N ILE A 51 -32.11 -27.23 -30.29
CA ILE A 51 -31.12 -27.07 -31.36
C ILE A 51 -31.52 -25.95 -32.35
N GLY A 52 -30.56 -25.15 -32.86
CA GLY A 52 -30.86 -24.17 -33.92
C GLY A 52 -29.63 -23.49 -34.53
N ARG A 53 -29.08 -24.12 -35.58
CA ARG A 53 -27.99 -23.69 -36.46
C ARG A 53 -28.52 -22.71 -37.51
N ALA A 54 -27.92 -21.53 -37.69
CA ALA A 54 -27.88 -20.83 -39.00
C ALA A 54 -27.00 -19.56 -38.97
N ALA A 55 -25.99 -19.53 -39.84
CA ALA A 55 -25.39 -18.30 -40.37
C ALA A 55 -26.21 -17.80 -41.57
N PRO A 56 -26.06 -16.52 -41.95
CA PRO A 56 -25.68 -16.20 -43.34
C PRO A 56 -24.56 -15.13 -43.37
N ARG A 57 -23.46 -15.40 -44.10
CA ARG A 57 -23.14 -14.97 -45.48
C ARG A 57 -22.81 -13.48 -45.65
N LEU A 58 -21.50 -13.26 -45.86
CA LEU A 58 -20.86 -12.56 -46.98
C LEU A 58 -21.75 -11.64 -47.83
N VAL A 59 -21.35 -10.37 -47.87
CA VAL A 59 -21.53 -9.51 -49.04
C VAL A 59 -20.20 -8.80 -49.30
N ASP A 60 -19.59 -9.13 -50.43
CA ASP A 60 -18.59 -8.33 -51.12
C ASP A 60 -19.13 -6.92 -51.37
N ASN A 61 -18.27 -5.90 -51.32
CA ASN A 61 -18.22 -4.94 -52.41
C ASN A 61 -16.96 -4.07 -52.40
N ALA A 62 -16.51 -3.87 -53.64
CA ALA A 62 -15.26 -3.27 -54.04
C ALA A 62 -15.28 -1.73 -54.03
N LEU A 63 -14.06 -1.18 -54.16
CA LEU A 63 -13.74 0.22 -54.43
C LEU A 63 -14.58 0.82 -55.56
N PRO A 64 -14.63 2.17 -55.61
CA PRO A 64 -14.07 2.79 -56.81
C PRO A 64 -13.02 3.87 -56.50
N ALA A 65 -12.05 3.94 -57.41
CA ALA A 65 -11.10 5.02 -57.58
C ALA A 65 -11.80 6.31 -58.03
N GLY A 66 -11.27 7.47 -57.63
CA GLY A 66 -11.80 8.77 -58.05
C GLY A 66 -10.96 9.97 -57.64
N ALA A 67 -10.04 10.33 -58.54
CA ALA A 67 -9.64 11.69 -58.90
C ALA A 67 -8.95 12.63 -57.89
N SER A 68 -7.72 12.99 -58.28
CA SER A 68 -6.90 14.12 -57.87
C SER A 68 -7.64 15.45 -57.81
N GLY A 69 -7.31 16.25 -56.79
CA GLY A 69 -7.65 17.67 -56.71
C GLY A 69 -6.69 18.39 -55.76
N VAL A 70 -5.47 18.68 -56.23
CA VAL A 70 -4.52 19.56 -55.53
C VAL A 70 -4.84 21.00 -55.95
N THR A 71 -5.32 21.81 -55.02
CA THR A 71 -5.46 23.26 -55.20
C THR A 71 -4.13 23.97 -54.88
N PRO A 72 -3.71 24.98 -55.67
CA PRO A 72 -2.48 25.73 -55.42
C PRO A 72 -2.71 26.87 -54.41
N VAL A 73 -1.77 27.00 -53.47
CA VAL A 73 -1.66 28.14 -52.55
C VAL A 73 -0.95 29.30 -53.26
N PRO A 74 -1.43 30.56 -53.17
CA PRO A 74 -0.74 31.69 -53.80
C PRO A 74 0.53 32.08 -53.03
N ALA A 75 1.61 32.26 -53.79
CA ALA A 75 2.91 32.72 -53.32
C ALA A 75 2.87 34.20 -52.89
N GLN A 76 3.47 34.49 -51.74
CA GLN A 76 3.75 35.86 -51.30
C GLN A 76 5.08 36.37 -51.88
N PRO A 77 5.23 37.69 -52.10
CA PRO A 77 6.40 38.27 -52.76
C PRO A 77 7.66 38.21 -51.89
N VAL A 78 8.75 37.77 -52.51
CA VAL A 78 10.11 37.80 -51.97
C VAL A 78 10.71 39.20 -52.11
N THR A 79 11.12 39.80 -51.00
CA THR A 79 11.97 41.00 -50.97
C THR A 79 13.45 40.62 -51.06
N PRO A 80 14.32 41.43 -51.71
CA PRO A 80 15.71 41.08 -51.94
C PRO A 80 16.56 41.19 -50.66
N ALA A 81 17.57 40.32 -50.62
CA ALA A 81 18.53 40.17 -49.55
C ALA A 81 19.33 41.46 -49.26
N SER A 82 19.30 41.90 -48.00
CA SER A 82 20.32 42.78 -47.44
C SER A 82 21.40 41.92 -46.81
N VAL A 83 22.62 42.04 -47.33
CA VAL A 83 23.85 41.48 -46.75
C VAL A 83 23.95 41.90 -45.29
N ARG A 84 23.87 40.93 -44.35
CA ARG A 84 24.22 41.13 -42.94
C ARG A 84 25.53 40.42 -42.64
N ARG A 85 26.43 41.21 -42.05
CA ARG A 85 27.74 40.87 -41.48
C ARG A 85 27.63 39.67 -40.51
N PRO A 86 28.63 38.77 -40.41
CA PRO A 86 28.61 37.71 -39.41
C PRO A 86 28.65 38.33 -38.01
N PRO A 87 27.81 37.92 -37.05
CA PRO A 87 28.04 38.28 -35.66
C PRO A 87 29.23 37.46 -35.12
N GLU A 88 30.11 38.16 -34.40
CA GLU A 88 31.18 37.57 -33.59
C GLU A 88 30.63 36.51 -32.64
N ALA A 89 31.46 35.51 -32.37
CA ALA A 89 31.19 34.41 -31.46
C ALA A 89 30.69 34.93 -30.10
N SER A 90 29.39 34.76 -29.84
CA SER A 90 28.83 34.96 -28.51
C SER A 90 29.29 33.81 -27.63
N VAL A 91 30.04 34.15 -26.59
CA VAL A 91 30.39 33.27 -25.48
C VAL A 91 29.10 32.65 -24.96
N ALA A 92 28.98 31.33 -25.06
CA ALA A 92 27.88 30.59 -24.46
C ALA A 92 28.00 30.72 -22.93
N GLU A 93 27.16 31.56 -22.34
CA GLU A 93 26.92 31.53 -20.90
C GLU A 93 26.34 30.17 -20.55
N LYS A 94 27.15 29.43 -19.79
CA LYS A 94 26.77 28.17 -19.18
C LYS A 94 25.67 28.47 -18.18
N VAL A 95 24.42 28.24 -18.59
CA VAL A 95 23.30 28.16 -17.63
C VAL A 95 23.59 26.95 -16.77
N ASP A 96 24.14 27.18 -15.58
CA ASP A 96 24.19 26.17 -14.53
C ASP A 96 22.73 25.80 -14.24
N GLY A 97 22.27 24.73 -14.87
CA GLY A 97 20.98 24.13 -14.61
C GLY A 97 20.93 23.84 -13.11
N ALA A 98 20.15 24.64 -12.39
CA ALA A 98 19.92 24.45 -10.97
C ALA A 98 19.51 22.98 -10.80
N ARG A 99 20.36 22.21 -10.13
CA ARG A 99 20.05 20.81 -9.80
C ARG A 99 18.68 20.85 -9.11
N PRO A 100 17.67 20.11 -9.61
CA PRO A 100 16.36 20.10 -8.99
C PRO A 100 16.55 19.88 -7.49
N VAL A 101 16.05 20.81 -6.67
CA VAL A 101 16.10 20.63 -5.22
C VAL A 101 15.42 19.30 -4.95
N ALA A 102 16.19 18.33 -4.46
CA ALA A 102 15.65 17.00 -4.21
C ALA A 102 14.44 17.17 -3.28
N GLY A 103 13.27 16.71 -3.74
CA GLY A 103 12.04 16.78 -2.97
C GLY A 103 12.19 16.10 -1.61
N ARG A 104 11.30 16.38 -0.66
CA ARG A 104 11.36 15.79 0.68
C ARG A 104 10.40 14.61 0.77
N THR A 105 10.93 13.41 0.99
CA THR A 105 10.12 12.23 1.30
C THR A 105 9.42 12.41 2.64
N GLY A 106 8.09 12.42 2.63
CA GLY A 106 7.27 12.50 3.83
C GLY A 106 6.49 11.22 4.11
N PHE A 107 6.22 10.41 3.09
CA PHE A 107 5.58 9.11 3.24
C PHE A 107 6.34 8.04 2.46
N VAL A 108 6.12 6.79 2.86
CA VAL A 108 6.61 5.60 2.14
C VAL A 108 5.42 4.68 1.93
N LEU A 109 5.08 4.42 0.66
CA LEU A 109 4.11 3.39 0.30
C LEU A 109 4.81 2.04 0.20
N GLY A 110 4.31 1.03 0.91
CA GLY A 110 4.80 -0.33 0.85
C GLY A 110 3.85 -1.23 0.09
N LEU A 111 4.41 -1.95 -0.87
CA LEU A 111 3.72 -2.94 -1.66
C LEU A 111 4.37 -4.31 -1.45
N SER A 112 3.57 -5.37 -1.38
CA SER A 112 4.04 -6.74 -1.19
C SER A 112 3.74 -7.60 -2.42
N TRP A 113 4.68 -8.48 -2.75
CA TRP A 113 4.43 -9.62 -3.61
C TRP A 113 3.99 -10.79 -2.72
N LEU A 114 2.66 -11.04 -2.66
CA LEU A 114 2.08 -11.92 -1.65
C LEU A 114 2.57 -13.38 -1.76
N PRO A 115 2.77 -13.98 -2.95
CA PRO A 115 3.32 -15.33 -3.06
C PRO A 115 4.64 -15.51 -2.31
N ALA A 116 5.59 -14.58 -2.47
CA ALA A 116 6.87 -14.64 -1.77
C ALA A 116 6.73 -14.44 -0.25
N PHE A 117 5.78 -13.59 0.18
CA PHE A 117 5.44 -13.47 1.60
C PHE A 117 4.89 -14.79 2.14
N CYS A 118 3.98 -15.44 1.41
CA CYS A 118 3.32 -16.66 1.80
C CYS A 118 4.26 -17.88 1.77
N GLU A 119 5.24 -17.96 0.86
CA GLU A 119 6.27 -19.01 0.92
C GLU A 119 7.01 -18.94 2.27
N ALA A 120 7.27 -17.73 2.78
CA ALA A 120 7.92 -17.52 4.08
C ALA A 120 6.97 -17.60 5.29
N LYS A 121 5.66 -17.40 5.10
CA LYS A 121 4.65 -17.19 6.15
C LYS A 121 3.32 -17.92 5.90
N GLY A 122 3.37 -19.12 5.32
CA GLY A 122 2.18 -19.84 4.83
C GLY A 122 1.07 -20.14 5.85
N LYS A 123 1.36 -20.06 7.15
CA LYS A 123 0.36 -20.25 8.23
C LYS A 123 -0.49 -19.00 8.51
N ARG A 124 -0.18 -17.86 7.89
CA ARG A 124 -0.97 -16.64 8.08
C ARG A 124 -2.33 -16.77 7.38
N PRO A 125 -3.43 -16.22 7.94
CA PRO A 125 -4.76 -16.30 7.35
C PRO A 125 -4.80 -15.91 5.86
N GLU A 126 -4.13 -14.82 5.49
CA GLU A 126 -4.07 -14.32 4.11
C GLU A 126 -3.41 -15.30 3.11
N CYS A 127 -2.62 -16.25 3.61
CA CYS A 127 -1.86 -17.23 2.82
C CYS A 127 -2.54 -18.59 2.71
N VAL A 128 -3.52 -18.89 3.58
CA VAL A 128 -4.21 -20.18 3.55
C VAL A 128 -4.96 -20.32 2.23
N GLY A 129 -4.76 -21.45 1.55
CA GLY A 129 -5.40 -21.72 0.26
C GLY A 129 -4.94 -20.81 -0.89
N GLN A 130 -3.75 -20.20 -0.80
CA GLN A 130 -3.25 -19.41 -1.93
C GLN A 130 -2.90 -20.29 -3.13
N ASP A 131 -3.50 -19.99 -4.28
CA ASP A 131 -3.24 -20.61 -5.57
C ASP A 131 -3.02 -19.55 -6.65
N ALA A 132 -2.74 -20.00 -7.88
CA ALA A 132 -2.46 -19.12 -9.01
C ALA A 132 -3.70 -18.39 -9.58
N GLN A 133 -4.92 -18.76 -9.17
CA GLN A 133 -6.17 -18.15 -9.66
C GLN A 133 -6.62 -16.97 -8.79
N ARG A 134 -6.13 -16.88 -7.55
CA ARG A 134 -6.36 -15.71 -6.70
C ARG A 134 -5.76 -14.45 -7.30
N ALA A 135 -6.48 -13.34 -7.22
CA ALA A 135 -6.01 -12.05 -7.71
C ALA A 135 -4.65 -11.66 -7.09
N ASP A 136 -4.47 -11.88 -5.79
CA ASP A 136 -3.22 -11.58 -5.07
C ASP A 136 -2.02 -12.49 -5.40
N ALA A 137 -2.20 -13.49 -6.27
CA ALA A 137 -1.09 -14.29 -6.82
C ALA A 137 -0.46 -13.66 -8.06
N GLY A 138 -1.17 -12.74 -8.72
CA GLY A 138 -0.77 -12.13 -9.99
C GLY A 138 -0.53 -10.63 -9.92
N GLN A 139 -0.59 -10.00 -8.74
CA GLN A 139 -0.41 -8.56 -8.61
C GLN A 139 0.21 -8.16 -7.28
N LEU A 140 0.73 -6.95 -7.20
CA LEU A 140 1.19 -6.39 -5.92
C LEU A 140 -0.03 -6.13 -5.02
N THR A 141 0.18 -6.27 -3.71
CA THR A 141 -0.80 -5.98 -2.67
C THR A 141 -0.29 -4.88 -1.73
N LEU A 142 -1.18 -4.20 -1.03
CA LEU A 142 -0.82 -3.18 -0.05
C LEU A 142 -0.19 -3.82 1.19
N ALA A 143 0.96 -3.29 1.61
CA ALA A 143 1.54 -3.54 2.93
C ALA A 143 1.30 -2.37 3.90
N GLY A 144 1.06 -1.16 3.37
CA GLY A 144 0.68 0.03 4.13
C GLY A 144 1.34 1.30 3.61
N LEU A 145 0.99 2.43 4.24
CA LEU A 145 1.54 3.75 3.98
C LEU A 145 2.08 4.35 5.27
N TRP A 146 3.36 4.73 5.30
CA TRP A 146 4.04 5.12 6.54
C TRP A 146 4.54 6.56 6.46
N PRO A 147 4.16 7.45 7.39
CA PRO A 147 4.80 8.75 7.50
C PRO A 147 6.25 8.58 7.96
N VAL A 148 7.14 9.38 7.39
CA VAL A 148 8.54 9.42 7.79
C VAL A 148 8.66 10.12 9.15
N ARG A 149 9.37 9.49 10.09
CA ARG A 149 9.66 9.97 11.46
C ARG A 149 8.47 10.06 12.43
N ASN A 150 7.26 9.68 12.02
CA ASN A 150 6.09 9.67 12.89
C ASN A 150 5.52 8.26 13.01
N SER A 151 4.98 7.92 14.18
CA SER A 151 4.20 6.70 14.40
C SER A 151 3.34 6.84 15.65
N PHE A 152 2.18 6.18 15.69
CA PHE A 152 1.29 6.14 16.86
C PHE A 152 0.88 7.54 17.34
N CYS A 153 0.46 8.41 16.43
CA CYS A 153 0.11 9.79 16.78
C CYS A 153 -1.20 9.82 17.56
N LYS A 154 -1.15 10.35 18.79
CA LYS A 154 -2.29 10.42 19.72
C LYS A 154 -2.89 9.05 20.05
N VAL A 155 -2.08 7.98 19.99
CA VAL A 155 -2.49 6.62 20.36
C VAL A 155 -2.05 6.31 21.80
N PRO A 156 -2.95 5.88 22.70
CA PRO A 156 -2.60 5.47 24.06
C PRO A 156 -1.54 4.36 24.09
N GLU A 157 -0.61 4.41 25.05
CA GLU A 157 0.47 3.42 25.18
C GLU A 157 -0.05 1.98 25.34
N THR A 158 -1.22 1.81 25.97
CA THR A 158 -1.89 0.50 26.10
C THR A 158 -2.21 -0.11 24.74
N LEU A 159 -2.84 0.66 23.84
CA LEU A 159 -3.12 0.22 22.48
C LEU A 159 -1.83 0.00 21.66
N GLN A 160 -0.79 0.81 21.89
CA GLN A 160 0.52 0.56 21.26
C GLN A 160 1.14 -0.76 21.74
N ALA A 161 0.97 -1.12 23.02
CA ALA A 161 1.45 -2.38 23.57
C ALA A 161 0.66 -3.58 23.02
N GLU A 162 -0.65 -3.44 22.85
CA GLU A 162 -1.51 -4.44 22.19
C GLU A 162 -1.08 -4.65 20.72
N ASP A 163 -0.83 -3.57 19.98
CA ASP A 163 -0.37 -3.64 18.59
C ASP A 163 0.93 -4.45 18.44
N ARG A 164 1.86 -4.27 19.38
CA ARG A 164 3.15 -4.99 19.42
C ARG A 164 3.01 -6.48 19.69
N ARG A 165 1.86 -6.96 20.22
CA ARG A 165 1.58 -8.40 20.42
C ARG A 165 1.29 -9.12 19.10
N ARG A 166 1.01 -8.39 18.01
CA ARG A 166 0.78 -8.93 16.65
C ARG A 166 -0.48 -9.78 16.48
N ASP A 167 -1.35 -9.79 17.48
CA ASP A 167 -2.72 -10.25 17.35
C ASP A 167 -3.61 -9.06 16.96
N TRP A 168 -3.45 -8.58 15.73
CA TRP A 168 -4.06 -7.31 15.33
C TRP A 168 -5.58 -7.35 15.21
N LEU A 169 -6.19 -8.54 15.14
CA LEU A 169 -7.64 -8.69 15.22
C LEU A 169 -8.21 -8.39 16.61
N SER A 170 -7.36 -8.30 17.64
CA SER A 170 -7.76 -7.82 18.97
C SER A 170 -7.80 -6.29 19.09
N LEU A 171 -7.16 -5.56 18.15
CA LEU A 171 -7.20 -4.10 18.12
C LEU A 171 -8.59 -3.58 17.72
N PRO A 172 -8.96 -2.34 18.08
CA PRO A 172 -10.19 -1.72 17.60
C PRO A 172 -10.29 -1.77 16.06
N PRO A 173 -11.46 -2.11 15.50
CA PRO A 173 -11.66 -2.06 14.05
C PRO A 173 -11.52 -0.63 13.54
N VAL A 174 -10.96 -0.48 12.34
CA VAL A 174 -10.94 0.81 11.66
C VAL A 174 -12.37 1.16 11.24
N PRO A 175 -12.87 2.39 11.50
CA PRO A 175 -14.23 2.76 11.14
C PRO A 175 -14.30 3.09 9.64
N LEU A 176 -14.30 2.06 8.80
CA LEU A 176 -14.41 2.15 7.36
C LEU A 176 -15.87 1.99 6.91
N SER A 177 -16.24 2.65 5.82
CA SER A 177 -17.46 2.28 5.09
C SER A 177 -17.34 0.85 4.54
N ALA A 178 -18.49 0.21 4.33
CA ALA A 178 -18.53 -1.15 3.80
C ALA A 178 -17.84 -1.25 2.42
N GLU A 179 -18.00 -0.23 1.58
CA GLU A 179 -17.38 -0.16 0.26
C GLU A 179 -15.85 -0.13 0.35
N VAL A 180 -15.28 0.77 1.16
CA VAL A 180 -13.82 0.88 1.33
C VAL A 180 -13.27 -0.38 1.99
N ALA A 181 -13.96 -0.93 2.99
CA ALA A 181 -13.56 -2.18 3.64
C ALA A 181 -13.47 -3.36 2.64
N THR A 182 -14.45 -3.51 1.75
CA THR A 182 -14.44 -4.55 0.71
C THR A 182 -13.27 -4.36 -0.26
N ARG A 183 -13.07 -3.14 -0.79
CA ARG A 183 -11.95 -2.86 -1.70
C ARG A 183 -10.59 -3.04 -1.02
N LEU A 184 -10.49 -2.67 0.25
CA LEU A 184 -9.28 -2.84 1.05
C LEU A 184 -8.96 -4.31 1.26
N ALA A 185 -9.96 -5.17 1.54
CA ALA A 185 -9.73 -6.60 1.72
C ALA A 185 -9.14 -7.28 0.48
N THR A 186 -9.55 -6.86 -0.72
CA THR A 186 -8.95 -7.33 -1.98
C THR A 186 -7.54 -6.77 -2.19
N SER A 187 -7.33 -5.49 -1.87
CA SER A 187 -6.06 -4.79 -2.12
C SER A 187 -4.98 -5.10 -1.07
N MET A 188 -5.39 -5.44 0.15
CA MET A 188 -4.58 -5.73 1.33
C MET A 188 -5.04 -7.05 1.95
N PRO A 189 -4.68 -8.22 1.40
CA PRO A 189 -5.13 -9.52 1.95
C PRO A 189 -4.79 -9.71 3.43
N GLY A 190 -3.76 -9.03 3.94
CA GLY A 190 -3.42 -8.99 5.36
C GLY A 190 -4.51 -8.43 6.29
N THR A 191 -5.60 -7.83 5.80
CA THR A 191 -6.78 -7.51 6.62
C THR A 191 -7.37 -8.76 7.27
N ALA A 192 -7.22 -9.94 6.64
CA ALA A 192 -7.59 -11.23 7.22
C ALA A 192 -6.86 -11.54 8.54
N SER A 193 -5.74 -10.87 8.80
CA SER A 193 -4.99 -10.95 10.05
C SER A 193 -4.83 -9.60 10.77
N GLY A 194 -5.70 -8.63 10.44
CA GLY A 194 -5.78 -7.31 11.10
C GLY A 194 -4.72 -6.28 10.68
N LEU A 195 -4.08 -6.45 9.51
CA LEU A 195 -3.05 -5.51 9.03
C LEU A 195 -3.57 -4.08 8.85
N ASP A 196 -4.83 -3.91 8.44
CA ASP A 196 -5.52 -2.62 8.37
C ASP A 196 -5.53 -1.90 9.72
N ARG A 197 -5.84 -2.63 10.80
CA ARG A 197 -5.87 -2.07 12.17
C ARG A 197 -4.48 -1.66 12.63
N HIS A 198 -3.48 -2.50 12.38
CA HIS A 198 -2.08 -2.17 12.65
C HIS A 198 -1.62 -0.92 11.91
N THR A 199 -1.84 -0.89 10.59
CA THR A 199 -1.37 0.20 9.73
C THR A 199 -2.10 1.51 10.03
N TRP A 200 -3.40 1.45 10.33
CA TRP A 200 -4.15 2.61 10.82
C TRP A 200 -3.59 3.13 12.14
N LEU A 201 -3.50 2.28 13.17
CA LEU A 201 -3.07 2.70 14.50
C LEU A 201 -1.64 3.27 14.49
N ARG A 202 -0.72 2.57 13.79
CA ARG A 202 0.68 2.97 13.74
C ARG A 202 0.93 4.18 12.84
N SER A 203 0.19 4.34 11.75
CA SER A 203 0.55 5.25 10.65
C SER A 203 -0.59 6.17 10.25
N GLY A 204 -1.79 5.61 10.04
CA GLY A 204 -3.00 6.36 9.69
C GLY A 204 -3.42 7.37 10.77
N SER A 205 -3.12 7.10 12.05
CA SER A 205 -3.37 8.05 13.15
C SER A 205 -2.57 9.36 13.07
N CYS A 206 -1.53 9.40 12.25
CA CYS A 206 -0.62 10.55 12.10
C CYS A 206 -0.98 11.52 10.97
N GLN A 207 -2.01 11.23 10.19
CA GLN A 207 -2.37 12.04 9.02
C GLN A 207 -3.74 12.72 9.23
N VAL A 208 -4.15 13.56 8.28
CA VAL A 208 -5.32 14.46 8.42
C VAL A 208 -6.60 13.95 7.76
N LEU A 209 -6.50 13.03 6.82
CA LEU A 209 -7.62 12.35 6.18
C LEU A 209 -8.36 11.48 7.20
N ASP A 210 -9.65 11.26 6.98
CA ASP A 210 -10.35 10.20 7.68
C ASP A 210 -9.89 8.80 7.19
N PRO A 211 -10.28 7.71 7.88
CA PRO A 211 -9.88 6.37 7.48
C PRO A 211 -10.28 5.97 6.05
N ASP A 212 -11.46 6.37 5.59
CA ASP A 212 -11.96 6.00 4.26
C ASP A 212 -11.12 6.67 3.18
N ALA A 213 -10.87 7.97 3.30
CA ALA A 213 -10.00 8.72 2.40
C ALA A 213 -8.55 8.19 2.43
N TYR A 214 -8.03 7.86 3.62
CA TYR A 214 -6.68 7.32 3.79
C TYR A 214 -6.47 5.96 3.10
N PHE A 215 -7.40 5.02 3.26
CA PHE A 215 -7.29 3.72 2.60
C PHE A 215 -7.69 3.78 1.12
N SER A 216 -8.65 4.61 0.73
CA SER A 216 -9.01 4.83 -0.67
C SER A 216 -7.84 5.39 -1.48
N LEU A 217 -7.11 6.37 -0.94
CA LEU A 217 -5.88 6.88 -1.55
C LEU A 217 -4.87 5.74 -1.77
N GLN A 218 -4.57 4.94 -0.75
CA GLN A 218 -3.63 3.83 -0.88
C GLN A 218 -4.04 2.82 -1.95
N ILE A 219 -5.33 2.47 -2.01
CA ILE A 219 -5.88 1.57 -3.01
C ILE A 219 -5.66 2.15 -4.42
N ARG A 220 -5.98 3.43 -4.65
CA ARG A 220 -5.73 4.08 -5.95
C ARG A 220 -4.24 4.09 -6.33
N LEU A 221 -3.36 4.34 -5.37
CA LEU A 221 -1.91 4.33 -5.63
C LEU A 221 -1.41 2.91 -5.97
N LEU A 222 -1.94 1.87 -5.31
CA LEU A 222 -1.65 0.49 -5.69
C LEU A 222 -2.19 0.17 -7.09
N GLU A 223 -3.44 0.54 -7.38
CA GLU A 223 -4.08 0.33 -8.68
C GLU A 223 -3.21 0.96 -9.79
N ALA A 224 -2.76 2.20 -9.61
CA ALA A 224 -1.86 2.87 -10.55
C ALA A 224 -0.57 2.08 -10.82
N VAL A 225 0.05 1.46 -9.79
CA VAL A 225 1.22 0.59 -9.98
C VAL A 225 0.85 -0.68 -10.73
N ASN A 226 -0.24 -1.36 -10.34
CA ASN A 226 -0.64 -2.64 -10.93
C ASN A 226 -1.11 -2.54 -12.39
N THR A 227 -1.66 -1.40 -12.81
CA THR A 227 -2.05 -1.13 -14.20
C THR A 227 -0.89 -0.61 -15.07
N SER A 228 0.26 -0.32 -14.47
CA SER A 228 1.43 0.23 -15.16
C SER A 228 2.36 -0.85 -15.75
N ALA A 229 3.48 -0.42 -16.38
CA ALA A 229 4.54 -1.31 -16.81
C ALA A 229 5.17 -2.10 -15.63
N VAL A 230 5.09 -1.58 -14.40
CA VAL A 230 5.57 -2.28 -13.19
C VAL A 230 4.71 -3.51 -12.92
N GLY A 231 3.39 -3.37 -12.89
CA GLY A 231 2.48 -4.51 -12.72
C GLY A 231 2.62 -5.53 -13.84
N ALA A 232 2.78 -5.08 -15.08
CA ALA A 232 3.03 -5.96 -16.22
C ALA A 232 4.35 -6.73 -16.09
N LEU A 233 5.43 -6.07 -15.64
CA LEU A 233 6.72 -6.70 -15.40
C LEU A 233 6.61 -7.84 -14.38
N PHE A 234 5.98 -7.60 -13.21
CA PHE A 234 5.81 -8.63 -12.19
C PHE A 234 4.97 -9.81 -12.71
N ARG A 235 3.83 -9.55 -13.38
CA ARG A 235 3.00 -10.61 -13.99
C ARG A 235 3.76 -11.47 -15.00
N ASN A 236 4.53 -10.82 -15.87
CA ASN A 236 5.25 -11.53 -16.93
C ASN A 236 6.50 -12.27 -16.44
N ARG A 237 6.96 -11.96 -15.21
CA ARG A 237 8.14 -12.57 -14.60
C ARG A 237 7.82 -13.57 -13.50
N ILE A 238 6.56 -13.93 -13.28
CA ILE A 238 6.18 -14.96 -12.29
C ILE A 238 6.99 -16.24 -12.53
N GLY A 239 7.69 -16.70 -11.50
CA GLY A 239 8.59 -17.85 -11.51
C GLY A 239 10.02 -17.54 -11.98
N GLY A 240 10.28 -16.37 -12.55
CA GLY A 240 11.58 -15.92 -13.04
C GLY A 240 12.17 -14.76 -12.24
N ASP A 241 13.38 -14.34 -12.63
CA ASP A 241 14.09 -13.24 -11.98
C ASP A 241 13.68 -11.86 -12.51
N VAL A 242 13.74 -10.89 -11.60
CA VAL A 242 13.65 -9.46 -11.89
C VAL A 242 14.76 -8.72 -11.13
N THR A 243 15.36 -7.70 -11.75
CA THR A 243 16.36 -6.86 -11.12
C THR A 243 15.76 -5.54 -10.63
N GLU A 244 16.47 -4.86 -9.71
CA GLU A 244 16.13 -3.49 -9.34
C GLU A 244 16.10 -2.58 -10.58
N ALA A 245 17.05 -2.73 -11.50
CA ALA A 245 17.11 -1.93 -12.72
C ALA A 245 15.88 -2.11 -13.61
N ASP A 246 15.39 -3.35 -13.77
CA ASP A 246 14.15 -3.61 -14.52
C ASP A 246 12.95 -2.91 -13.89
N VAL A 247 12.84 -2.98 -12.55
CA VAL A 247 11.75 -2.33 -11.81
C VAL A 247 11.85 -0.81 -11.94
N LYS A 248 13.04 -0.23 -11.78
CA LYS A 248 13.27 1.21 -11.93
C LYS A 248 12.89 1.69 -13.34
N ALA A 249 13.31 0.97 -14.37
CA ALA A 249 12.96 1.29 -15.76
C ALA A 249 11.44 1.22 -16.01
N ALA A 250 10.75 0.25 -15.41
CA ALA A 250 9.29 0.15 -15.50
C ALA A 250 8.56 1.32 -14.80
N PHE A 251 9.10 1.80 -13.68
CA PHE A 251 8.60 3.03 -13.02
C PHE A 251 8.83 4.25 -13.91
N ASP A 252 10.03 4.42 -14.47
CA ASP A 252 10.35 5.55 -15.35
C ASP A 252 9.47 5.58 -16.60
N ALA A 253 9.19 4.41 -17.18
CA ALA A 253 8.31 4.28 -18.35
C ALA A 253 6.86 4.67 -18.05
N SER A 254 6.39 4.46 -16.81
CA SER A 254 4.97 4.65 -16.45
C SER A 254 4.68 5.97 -15.75
N PHE A 255 5.66 6.52 -15.04
CA PHE A 255 5.50 7.68 -14.17
C PHE A 255 6.55 8.78 -14.47
N ALA A 256 7.10 8.77 -15.68
CA ALA A 256 8.16 9.64 -16.18
C ALA A 256 9.56 9.39 -15.59
N ALA A 257 10.58 9.77 -16.36
CA ALA A 257 11.99 9.55 -16.04
C ALA A 257 12.37 10.09 -14.66
N GLY A 258 13.05 9.26 -13.85
CA GLY A 258 13.48 9.58 -12.49
C GLY A 258 12.52 9.06 -11.41
N ALA A 259 11.34 8.54 -11.78
CA ALA A 259 10.42 7.90 -10.84
C ALA A 259 11.05 6.66 -10.18
N GLY A 260 11.81 5.87 -10.95
CA GLY A 260 12.54 4.70 -10.47
C GLY A 260 13.58 5.05 -9.38
N ASP A 261 14.04 6.29 -9.29
CA ASP A 261 15.00 6.69 -8.25
C ASP A 261 14.39 6.80 -6.85
N ARG A 262 13.07 6.64 -6.71
CA ARG A 262 12.34 6.73 -5.45
C ARG A 262 11.90 5.38 -4.90
N ILE A 263 12.23 4.30 -5.59
CA ILE A 263 11.82 2.96 -5.18
C ILE A 263 12.95 2.22 -4.48
N ARG A 264 12.59 1.26 -3.65
CA ARG A 264 13.51 0.23 -3.14
C ARG A 264 12.87 -1.12 -3.31
N LEU A 265 13.60 -2.05 -3.92
CA LEU A 265 13.17 -3.44 -4.01
C LEU A 265 13.36 -4.12 -2.65
N GLN A 266 12.43 -4.97 -2.26
CA GLN A 266 12.51 -5.76 -1.04
C GLN A 266 12.71 -7.22 -1.41
N CYS A 267 13.74 -7.84 -0.82
CA CYS A 267 14.04 -9.24 -1.08
C CYS A 267 14.36 -9.99 0.21
N ARG A 268 14.18 -11.30 0.14
CA ARG A 268 14.41 -12.21 1.26
C ARG A 268 15.00 -13.52 0.76
N GLN A 269 16.02 -14.01 1.47
CA GLN A 269 16.51 -15.36 1.27
C GLN A 269 15.51 -16.38 1.81
N VAL A 270 15.03 -17.28 0.95
CA VAL A 270 14.19 -18.42 1.31
C VAL A 270 14.81 -19.68 0.72
N GLY A 271 15.37 -20.52 1.61
CA GLY A 271 16.19 -21.65 1.18
C GLY A 271 17.44 -21.17 0.42
N ASN A 272 17.61 -21.66 -0.80
CA ASN A 272 18.68 -21.29 -1.72
C ASN A 272 18.31 -20.16 -2.70
N ARG A 273 17.08 -19.62 -2.64
CA ARG A 273 16.59 -18.58 -3.54
C ARG A 273 16.53 -17.23 -2.82
N VAL A 274 16.80 -16.15 -3.56
CA VAL A 274 16.42 -14.79 -3.17
C VAL A 274 15.08 -14.51 -3.81
N LEU A 275 14.05 -14.26 -3.01
CA LEU A 275 12.72 -13.89 -3.50
C LEU A 275 12.52 -12.39 -3.40
N VAL A 276 11.88 -11.79 -4.40
CA VAL A 276 11.34 -10.43 -4.30
C VAL A 276 10.04 -10.49 -3.50
N THR A 277 10.04 -9.88 -2.32
CA THR A 277 8.88 -9.88 -1.40
C THR A 277 8.00 -8.64 -1.56
N GLY A 278 8.42 -7.67 -2.37
CA GLY A 278 7.71 -6.42 -2.58
C GLY A 278 8.64 -5.26 -2.92
N LEU A 279 8.14 -4.04 -2.74
CA LEU A 279 8.88 -2.80 -2.94
C LEU A 279 8.34 -1.69 -2.05
N THR A 280 9.14 -0.64 -1.87
CA THR A 280 8.68 0.61 -1.24
C THR A 280 8.89 1.78 -2.18
N ILE A 281 7.97 2.74 -2.14
CA ILE A 281 8.01 3.96 -2.95
C ILE A 281 8.05 5.16 -2.00
N GLY A 282 9.05 6.03 -2.16
CA GLY A 282 9.09 7.32 -1.46
C GLY A 282 8.10 8.30 -2.09
N LEU A 283 7.29 8.96 -1.25
CA LEU A 283 6.27 9.92 -1.63
C LEU A 283 6.47 11.26 -0.90
N SER A 284 6.01 12.35 -1.51
CA SER A 284 6.08 13.70 -0.94
C SER A 284 5.37 13.83 0.42
N ALA A 285 5.79 14.83 1.20
CA ALA A 285 5.15 15.15 2.48
C ALA A 285 3.78 15.85 2.34
N ALA A 286 3.53 16.52 1.23
CA ALA A 286 2.22 17.01 0.87
C ALA A 286 1.48 15.88 0.14
N MET A 287 0.39 15.42 0.73
CA MET A 287 -0.42 14.33 0.20
C MET A 287 -1.88 14.63 0.53
N GLU A 288 -2.68 14.74 -0.52
CA GLU A 288 -4.12 14.98 -0.46
C GLU A 288 -4.86 13.74 -0.94
N GLU A 289 -6.15 13.66 -0.63
CA GLU A 289 -6.98 12.52 -1.01
C GLU A 289 -6.98 12.26 -2.52
N THR A 290 -6.84 13.28 -3.36
CA THR A 290 -6.89 13.20 -4.83
C THR A 290 -5.50 13.16 -5.48
N SER A 291 -4.42 13.15 -4.70
CA SER A 291 -3.06 13.12 -5.25
C SER A 291 -2.84 11.90 -6.15
N ASP A 292 -2.10 12.10 -7.25
CA ASP A 292 -1.67 11.06 -8.16
C ASP A 292 -0.25 10.57 -7.84
N LEU A 293 0.06 9.33 -8.23
CA LEU A 293 1.32 8.69 -7.89
C LEU A 293 2.54 9.38 -8.52
N ALA A 294 2.44 9.88 -9.76
CA ALA A 294 3.57 10.48 -10.45
C ALA A 294 4.00 11.78 -9.76
N THR A 295 3.04 12.65 -9.44
CA THR A 295 3.30 13.89 -8.70
C THR A 295 3.94 13.60 -7.33
N LEU A 296 3.40 12.64 -6.58
CA LEU A 296 3.92 12.28 -5.26
C LEU A 296 5.35 11.72 -5.32
N ILE A 297 5.67 10.90 -6.32
CA ILE A 297 7.01 10.32 -6.51
C ILE A 297 8.03 11.40 -6.84
N HIS A 298 7.73 12.29 -7.79
CA HIS A 298 8.69 13.30 -8.25
C HIS A 298 9.01 14.35 -7.17
N ALA A 299 8.04 14.61 -6.29
CA ALA A 299 8.23 15.50 -5.15
C ALA A 299 8.91 14.83 -3.93
N ALA A 300 9.31 13.55 -4.03
CA ALA A 300 10.09 12.85 -3.01
C ALA A 300 11.60 12.86 -3.29
N ALA A 301 12.40 12.55 -2.26
CA ALA A 301 13.85 12.42 -2.37
C ALA A 301 14.23 11.10 -3.03
N PRO A 302 15.33 11.03 -3.80
CA PRO A 302 15.89 9.77 -4.27
C PRO A 302 16.24 8.84 -3.09
N THR A 303 16.23 7.54 -3.34
CA THR A 303 16.64 6.51 -2.38
C THR A 303 17.49 5.44 -3.07
N THR A 304 18.16 4.61 -2.28
CA THR A 304 18.89 3.44 -2.76
C THR A 304 18.26 2.15 -2.24
N SER A 305 18.18 1.12 -3.09
CA SER A 305 17.82 -0.22 -2.65
C SER A 305 19.03 -0.95 -2.07
N ARG A 306 18.76 -1.91 -1.18
CA ARG A 306 19.75 -2.92 -0.75
C ARG A 306 19.57 -4.26 -1.45
N CYS A 307 18.44 -4.46 -2.14
CA CYS A 307 18.22 -5.61 -2.99
C CYS A 307 18.45 -5.24 -4.45
N SER A 308 19.34 -5.98 -5.12
CA SER A 308 19.63 -5.84 -6.56
C SER A 308 18.71 -6.66 -7.46
N GLY A 309 18.00 -7.67 -6.93
CA GLY A 309 17.08 -8.51 -7.68
C GLY A 309 16.78 -9.84 -7.00
N GLY A 310 15.85 -10.59 -7.57
CA GLY A 310 15.49 -11.94 -7.15
C GLY A 310 14.30 -12.50 -7.92
N VAL A 311 13.82 -13.66 -7.49
CA VAL A 311 12.70 -14.35 -8.14
C VAL A 311 11.38 -13.71 -7.77
N VAL A 312 10.53 -13.44 -8.77
CA VAL A 312 9.10 -13.13 -8.57
C VAL A 312 8.39 -14.45 -8.31
N ASP A 313 8.08 -14.72 -7.05
CA ASP A 313 7.65 -16.06 -6.65
C ASP A 313 6.26 -16.45 -7.18
N ALA A 314 6.04 -17.74 -7.46
CA ALA A 314 4.74 -18.23 -7.88
C ALA A 314 3.93 -18.71 -6.67
N ALA A 315 2.60 -18.54 -6.71
CA ALA A 315 1.73 -19.00 -5.63
C ALA A 315 1.77 -20.52 -5.43
N GLY A 316 1.37 -20.96 -4.23
CA GLY A 316 1.28 -22.37 -3.87
C GLY A 316 2.62 -23.02 -3.46
N ARG A 317 3.72 -22.28 -3.44
CA ARG A 317 5.00 -22.77 -2.91
C ARG A 317 5.02 -22.64 -1.40
N ALA A 318 5.36 -23.73 -0.72
CA ALA A 318 5.65 -23.72 0.71
C ALA A 318 7.15 -23.86 0.92
N ARG A 319 7.71 -23.10 1.87
CA ARG A 319 9.08 -23.31 2.30
C ARG A 319 9.23 -24.76 2.80
N PRO A 320 10.23 -25.53 2.33
CA PRO A 320 10.54 -26.83 2.90
C PRO A 320 10.79 -26.66 4.41
N GLU A 321 10.11 -27.45 5.25
CA GLU A 321 10.42 -27.47 6.67
C GLU A 321 11.89 -27.86 6.82
N ARG A 322 12.66 -27.07 7.59
CA ARG A 322 14.02 -27.48 7.93
C ARG A 322 13.89 -28.82 8.67
N PRO A 323 14.60 -29.89 8.23
CA PRO A 323 14.62 -31.12 8.99
C PRO A 323 15.00 -30.80 10.43
N SER A 324 14.18 -31.23 11.39
CA SER A 324 14.59 -31.24 12.78
C SER A 324 15.91 -32.00 12.85
N VAL A 325 16.97 -31.34 13.32
CA VAL A 325 18.26 -32.01 13.55
C VAL A 325 18.03 -33.02 14.67
N VAL A 326 17.69 -34.26 14.30
CA VAL A 326 17.72 -35.41 15.20
C VAL A 326 19.18 -35.60 15.58
N GLY A 327 19.56 -35.18 16.80
CA GLY A 327 20.93 -35.40 17.29
C GLY A 327 21.54 -34.33 18.20
N GLN A 328 20.88 -33.19 18.46
CA GLN A 328 21.36 -32.30 19.52
C GLN A 328 20.91 -32.83 20.89
N ARG A 329 21.74 -33.71 21.46
CA ARG A 329 21.67 -34.07 22.88
C ARG A 329 21.78 -32.77 23.68
N ALA A 330 20.81 -32.51 24.55
CA ALA A 330 20.92 -31.45 25.55
C ALA A 330 22.23 -31.64 26.32
N PRO A 331 22.98 -30.57 26.64
CA PRO A 331 24.14 -30.70 27.52
C PRO A 331 23.66 -31.29 28.85
N ALA A 332 24.28 -32.39 29.26
CA ALA A 332 24.01 -33.02 30.53
C ALA A 332 24.28 -32.00 31.64
N ALA A 333 23.30 -31.84 32.54
CA ALA A 333 23.50 -31.12 33.78
C ALA A 333 24.54 -31.88 34.61
N GLU A 334 25.77 -31.36 34.69
CA GLU A 334 26.74 -31.80 35.69
C GLU A 334 26.13 -31.51 37.07
N LYS A 335 25.79 -32.60 37.78
CA LYS A 335 25.50 -32.53 39.21
C LYS A 335 26.81 -32.18 39.90
N GLY A 336 26.93 -30.93 40.35
CA GLY A 336 27.99 -30.53 41.26
C GLY A 336 27.95 -31.40 42.52
N THR A 337 29.04 -32.12 42.75
CA THR A 337 29.31 -32.82 44.00
C THR A 337 29.54 -31.76 45.08
N THR A 338 28.63 -31.70 46.04
CA THR A 338 28.80 -30.96 47.30
C THR A 338 29.92 -31.62 48.10
N THR A 339 31.11 -31.04 48.10
CA THR A 339 32.11 -31.34 49.13
C THR A 339 31.86 -30.40 50.30
N LEU A 340 31.30 -30.97 51.37
CA LEU A 340 31.34 -30.39 52.71
C LEU A 340 32.81 -30.20 53.10
N VAL A 341 33.21 -28.95 53.33
CA VAL A 341 34.40 -28.64 54.13
C VAL A 341 33.91 -27.91 55.37
N ASP A 342 34.03 -28.65 56.47
CA ASP A 342 33.97 -28.23 57.86
C ASP A 342 35.05 -27.19 58.15
N SER A 343 34.67 -26.08 58.77
CA SER A 343 35.59 -25.16 59.46
C SER A 343 34.80 -24.37 60.49
N ARG A 344 34.76 -24.93 61.72
CA ARG A 344 34.68 -24.14 62.95
C ARG A 344 35.94 -23.28 63.11
N GLU A 345 35.76 -22.22 63.87
CA GLU A 345 36.73 -21.42 64.66
C GLU A 345 37.01 -19.99 64.17
N GLU A 346 36.68 -19.10 65.13
CA GLU A 346 36.88 -17.64 65.32
C GLU A 346 36.06 -16.62 64.52
#